data_AF-A0A317N0U1-F1
#
_entry.id   AF-A0A317N0U1-F1
#
_cell.length_a   1.000
_cell.length_b   1.000
_cell.length_c   1.000
_cell.angle_alpha   90.00
_cell.angle_beta   90.00
_cell.angle_gamma   90.00
#
_symmetry.space_group_name_H-M   'P 1'
#
loop_
_entity.id
_entity.type
_entity.pdbx_description
1 polymer ?
#
loop_
_entity_poly.entity_id
_entity_poly.type
_entity_poly.pdbx_seq_one_letter_code
_entity_poly.pdbx_strand_id
1 'polypeptide(L)' 'MVSTADGATRSLTLYSLAQHLEMTYPDVPISQSGLYRLIHGDSIPRLDLVIALARVFEVPPEFFVTEPEGR' A
#
# COMPACT_ATOMS: atom_id res chain seq x y z
N MET A 1 -9.18 0.37 8.03
CA MET A 1 -9.70 1.70 8.43
C MET A 1 -8.51 2.47 8.96
N VAL A 2 -8.19 3.64 8.41
CA VAL A 2 -7.13 4.51 8.97
C VAL A 2 -7.82 5.66 9.67
N SER A 3 -7.49 5.87 10.94
CA SER A 3 -7.92 7.06 11.66
C SER A 3 -7.08 8.22 11.17
N THR A 4 -7.73 9.20 10.54
CA THR A 4 -7.05 10.48 10.26
C THR A 4 -6.86 11.23 11.58
N ALA A 5 -5.94 12.21 11.60
CA ALA A 5 -5.70 13.06 12.77
C ALA A 5 -6.99 13.76 13.30
N ASP A 6 -8.01 13.91 12.45
CA ASP A 6 -9.32 14.47 12.79
C ASP A 6 -10.31 13.44 13.35
N GLY A 7 -9.88 12.21 13.66
CA GLY A 7 -10.73 11.17 14.25
C GLY A 7 -11.79 10.58 13.31
N ALA A 8 -11.76 10.92 12.02
CA ALA A 8 -12.72 10.43 11.04
C ALA A 8 -12.26 9.10 10.42
N THR A 9 -13.05 8.06 10.63
CA THR A 9 -12.83 6.75 10.01
C THR A 9 -13.29 6.78 8.56
N ARG A 10 -12.40 7.09 7.62
CA ARG A 10 -12.70 6.97 6.18
C ARG A 10 -12.26 5.60 5.66
N SER A 11 -13.12 4.99 4.84
CA SER A 11 -12.70 3.83 4.04
C SER A 11 -11.62 4.30 3.06
N LEU A 12 -10.43 3.71 3.14
CA LEU A 12 -9.36 3.97 2.19
C LEU A 12 -9.78 3.39 0.85
N THR A 13 -10.24 4.25 -0.06
CA THR A 13 -10.38 3.86 -1.46
C THR A 13 -8.98 3.75 -2.06
N LEU A 14 -8.84 3.01 -3.16
CA LEU A 14 -7.57 2.93 -3.87
C LEU A 14 -7.01 4.31 -4.23
N TYR A 15 -7.92 5.22 -4.58
CA TYR A 15 -7.59 6.61 -4.89
C TYR A 15 -7.05 7.36 -3.67
N SER A 16 -7.71 7.29 -2.51
CA SER A 16 -7.23 8.00 -1.32
C SER A 16 -5.93 7.39 -0.76
N LEU A 17 -5.73 6.08 -0.94
CA LEU A 17 -4.47 5.43 -0.61
C LEU A 17 -3.33 5.92 -1.51
N ALA A 18 -3.57 5.97 -2.83
CA ALA A 18 -2.59 6.46 -3.79
C ALA A 18 -2.16 7.90 -3.45
N GLN A 19 -3.14 8.79 -3.26
CA GLN A 19 -2.87 10.18 -2.91
C GLN A 19 -2.10 10.30 -1.59
N HIS A 20 -2.49 9.53 -0.57
CA HIS A 20 -1.79 9.56 0.73
C HIS A 20 -0.33 9.12 0.59
N LEU A 21 -0.07 8.05 -0.15
CA LEU A 21 1.28 7.55 -0.33
C LEU A 21 2.14 8.50 -1.18
N GLU A 22 1.60 9.09 -2.25
CA GLU A 22 2.31 10.09 -3.08
C GLU A 22 2.75 11.31 -2.24
N MET A 23 1.91 11.74 -1.30
CA MET A 23 2.22 12.86 -0.41
C MET A 23 3.24 12.50 0.68
N THR A 24 3.19 11.27 1.20
CA THR A 24 3.99 10.84 2.35
C THR A 24 5.34 10.25 1.95
N TYR A 25 5.41 9.65 0.76
CA TYR A 25 6.58 8.95 0.23
C TYR A 25 6.88 9.41 -1.20
N PRO A 26 7.35 10.65 -1.39
CA PRO A 26 7.53 11.24 -2.73
C PRO A 26 8.58 10.50 -3.58
N ASP A 27 9.49 9.77 -2.95
CA ASP A 27 10.53 8.98 -3.63
C ASP A 27 10.04 7.59 -4.06
N VAL A 28 8.85 7.17 -3.62
CA VAL A 28 8.28 5.87 -4.00
C VAL A 28 7.45 6.07 -5.27
N PRO A 29 7.75 5.35 -6.37
CA PRO A 29 7.01 5.51 -7.61
C PRO A 29 5.63 4.88 -7.47
N ILE A 30 4.61 5.74 -7.42
CA ILE A 30 3.22 5.34 -7.20
C ILE A 30 2.36 5.81 -8.36
N SER A 31 1.41 4.97 -8.75
CA SER A 31 0.36 5.33 -9.69
C SER A 31 -0.88 4.52 -9.37
N GLN A 32 -2.06 5.10 -9.60
CA GLN A 32 -3.33 4.42 -9.40
C GLN A 32 -3.42 3.14 -10.26
N SER A 33 -2.96 3.17 -11.51
CA SER A 33 -2.90 1.99 -12.38
C SER A 33 -1.91 0.92 -11.89
N GLY A 34 -0.78 1.34 -11.31
CA GLY A 34 0.18 0.43 -10.69
C GLY A 34 -0.42 -0.30 -9.49
N LEU A 35 -1.05 0.45 -8.57
CA LEU A 35 -1.74 -0.13 -7.40
C LEU A 35 -2.90 -1.04 -7.81
N TYR A 36 -3.64 -0.69 -8.87
CA TYR A 36 -4.71 -1.54 -9.40
C TYR A 36 -4.16 -2.91 -9.84
N ARG A 37 -3.06 -2.94 -10.61
CA ARG A 37 -2.42 -4.19 -11.05
C ARG A 37 -1.93 -5.03 -9.88
N LEU A 38 -1.41 -4.42 -8.81
CA LEU A 38 -0.99 -5.15 -7.61
C LEU A 38 -2.16 -5.86 -6.92
N ILE A 39 -3.30 -5.18 -6.78
CA ILE A 39 -4.50 -5.77 -6.17
C ILE A 39 -5.05 -6.95 -6.99
N HIS A 40 -4.88 -6.91 -8.32
CA HIS A 40 -5.34 -7.98 -9.22
C HIS A 40 -4.30 -9.08 -9.45
N GLY A 41 -3.10 -8.97 -8.88
CA GLY A 41 -2.02 -9.94 -9.08
C GLY A 41 -1.32 -9.84 -10.45
N ASP A 42 -1.57 -8.76 -11.20
CA ASP A 42 -1.01 -8.54 -12.54
C ASP A 42 0.42 -7.97 -12.51
N SER A 43 0.95 -7.66 -11.33
CA SER A 43 2.30 -7.12 -11.17
C SER A 43 2.91 -7.51 -9.82
N ILE A 44 4.24 -7.52 -9.76
CA ILE A 44 5.00 -7.78 -8.54
C ILE A 44 5.31 -6.44 -7.85
N PRO A 45 5.02 -6.28 -6.55
CA PRO A 45 5.33 -5.04 -5.83
C PRO A 45 6.84 -4.87 -5.67
N ARG A 46 7.30 -3.62 -5.75
CA ARG A 46 8.67 -3.26 -5.38
C ARG A 46 8.81 -3.19 -3.86
N LEU A 47 10.03 -3.45 -3.36
CA LEU A 47 10.31 -3.46 -1.92
C LEU A 47 10.04 -2.09 -1.25
N ASP A 48 10.36 -0.99 -1.92
CA ASP A 48 10.12 0.38 -1.44
C ASP A 48 8.62 0.64 -1.19
N LEU A 49 7.76 0.19 -2.11
CA LEU A 49 6.31 0.27 -1.97
C LEU A 49 5.80 -0.62 -0.83
N VAL A 50 6.34 -1.84 -0.68
CA VAL A 50 5.98 -2.72 0.45
C VAL A 50 6.28 -2.05 1.78
N ILE A 51 7.46 -1.43 1.92
CA ILE A 51 7.85 -0.72 3.14
C ILE A 51 6.92 0.48 3.39
N ALA A 52 6.56 1.25 2.36
CA ALA A 52 5.65 2.37 2.49
C ALA A 52 4.24 1.92 2.94
N LEU A 53 3.70 0.86 2.33
CA LEU A 53 2.40 0.29 2.70
C LEU A 53 2.41 -0.23 4.13
N ALA A 54 3.47 -0.95 4.53
CA ALA A 54 3.65 -1.45 5.89
C ALA A 54 3.56 -0.33 6.94
N ARG A 55 4.21 0.81 6.67
CA ARG A 55 4.13 1.99 7.54
C ARG A 55 2.75 2.62 7.58
N VAL A 56 2.06 2.74 6.43
CA VAL A 56 0.70 3.32 6.37
C VAL A 56 -0.32 2.47 7.13
N PHE A 57 -0.17 1.16 7.08
CA PHE A 57 -1.08 0.22 7.75
C PHE A 57 -0.62 -0.18 9.15
N GLU A 58 0.52 0.34 9.63
CA GLU A 58 1.10 0.01 10.93
C GLU A 58 1.31 -1.50 11.13
N VAL A 59 1.73 -2.21 10.07
CA VAL A 59 2.04 -3.65 10.09
C VAL A 59 3.51 -3.89 9.74
N PRO A 60 4.10 -5.01 10.16
CA PRO A 60 5.44 -5.41 9.72
C PRO A 60 5.49 -5.65 8.20
N PRO A 61 6.60 -5.35 7.49
CA PRO A 61 6.73 -5.61 6.05
C PRO A 61 6.52 -7.08 5.66
N GLU A 62 6.85 -8.01 6.55
CA GLU A 62 6.69 -9.46 6.39
C GLU A 62 5.21 -9.85 6.19
N PHE A 63 4.27 -9.01 6.62
CA PHE A 63 2.85 -9.21 6.35
C PHE A 63 2.52 -9.29 4.86
N PHE A 64 3.31 -8.63 4.00
CA PHE A 64 3.15 -8.64 2.55
C PHE A 64 3.93 -9.75 1.86
N VAL A 65 4.70 -10.54 2.61
CA VAL A 65 5.49 -11.65 2.09
C VAL A 65 4.82 -12.95 2.51
N THR A 66 4.12 -13.58 1.59
CA THR A 66 3.69 -14.97 1.77
C THR A 66 4.80 -15.90 1.32
N GLU A 67 5.04 -16.97 2.08
CA GLU A 67 5.85 -18.07 1.57
C GLU A 67 5.18 -18.60 0.30
N PRO A 68 5.94 -18.90 -0.76
CA PRO A 68 5.37 -19.57 -1.92
C PRO A 68 4.75 -20.88 -1.43
N GLU A 69 3.45 -21.09 -1.71
CA GLU A 69 2.82 -22.39 -1.52
C GLU A 69 3.65 -23.39 -2.32
N GLY A 70 4.44 -24.20 -1.62
CA GLY A 70 5.27 -25.22 -2.24
C GLY A 70 4.39 -26.14 -3.07
N ARG A 71 4.55 -26.09 -4.40
CA ARG A 71 3.98 -27.04 -5.33
C ARG A 71 4.99 -27.43 -6.39
#